data_AF-A0A1R3KN20-F1
#
_entry.id   AF-A0A1R3KN20-F1
#
_cell.length_a   1.000
_cell.length_b   1.000
_cell.length_c   1.000
_cell.angle_alpha   90.00
_cell.angle_beta   90.00
_cell.angle_gamma   90.00
#
_symmetry.space_group_name_H-M   'P 1'
#
loop_
_entity.id
_entity.type
_entity.pdbx_description
1 polymer ?
#
loop_
_entity_poly.entity_id
_entity_poly.type
_entity_poly.pdbx_seq_one_letter_code
_entity_poly.pdbx_strand_id
1 'polypeptide(L)'
;MNLRGPPHSSSGGGGGREDCWSEGATATLVEAWGDRYIRLNRGNLRQKDWQEVADAVNSRLNGAKSRKTDVQCKNRIDTLKKKYKLERSKPPPSKWPFFKRIDSLIGARAILKFGEIYERIESSKQQQMMELEKQRMEFTKDLEFQRMNMFVDAQLEMQKSKRQRNLTRSGKKH
;
A
#
# COMPACT_ATOMS: atom_id res chain seq x y z
N MET A 1 -62.62 2.05 -45.45
CA MET A 1 -61.79 1.56 -44.34
C MET A 1 -60.67 0.71 -44.90
N ASN A 2 -59.43 1.02 -44.48
CA ASN A 2 -58.22 0.19 -44.45
C ASN A 2 -57.42 -0.06 -45.76
N LEU A 3 -56.49 0.87 -46.04
CA LEU A 3 -55.25 0.60 -46.80
C LEU A 3 -54.19 0.06 -45.82
N ARG A 4 -53.70 -1.15 -46.07
CA ARG A 4 -52.71 -1.87 -45.25
C ARG A 4 -51.30 -1.40 -45.63
N GLY A 5 -50.63 -0.68 -44.73
CA GLY A 5 -49.22 -0.25 -44.91
C GLY A 5 -48.23 -1.43 -44.93
N PRO A 6 -46.99 -1.21 -45.38
CA PRO A 6 -45.95 -2.23 -45.44
C PRO A 6 -45.53 -2.68 -44.03
N PRO A 7 -45.04 -3.92 -43.85
CA PRO A 7 -44.62 -4.39 -42.53
C PRO A 7 -43.39 -3.60 -42.08
N HIS A 8 -43.52 -2.86 -40.98
CA HIS A 8 -42.38 -2.35 -40.23
C HIS A 8 -41.51 -3.53 -39.80
N SER A 9 -40.25 -3.50 -40.22
CA SER A 9 -39.18 -4.38 -39.78
C SER A 9 -38.90 -4.15 -38.28
N SER A 10 -39.60 -4.90 -37.43
CA SER A 10 -39.19 -5.13 -36.04
C SER A 10 -38.11 -6.20 -36.02
N SER A 11 -36.86 -5.77 -36.14
CA SER A 11 -35.71 -6.53 -35.62
C SER A 11 -34.94 -5.63 -34.66
N GLY A 12 -35.51 -5.48 -33.48
CA GLY A 12 -34.72 -5.28 -32.28
C GLY A 12 -33.94 -6.56 -32.01
N GLY A 13 -32.62 -6.44 -31.96
CA GLY A 13 -31.73 -7.55 -31.68
C GLY A 13 -30.32 -7.01 -31.52
N GLY A 14 -30.02 -6.50 -30.33
CA GLY A 14 -28.68 -6.07 -29.93
C GLY A 14 -27.70 -7.23 -30.02
N GLY A 15 -27.06 -7.37 -31.18
CA GLY A 15 -25.87 -8.18 -31.36
C GLY A 15 -24.67 -7.37 -30.91
N GLY A 16 -24.30 -7.54 -29.65
CA GLY A 16 -23.06 -6.99 -29.11
C GLY A 16 -21.92 -7.27 -30.08
N ARG A 17 -21.20 -6.22 -30.48
CA ARG A 17 -20.01 -6.30 -31.32
C ARG A 17 -19.14 -7.42 -30.77
N GLU A 18 -19.00 -8.51 -31.52
CA GLU A 18 -18.08 -9.59 -31.17
C GLU A 18 -16.71 -8.94 -30.98
N ASP A 19 -16.28 -8.86 -29.72
CA ASP A 19 -14.98 -8.30 -29.38
C ASP A 19 -13.97 -9.16 -30.14
N CYS A 20 -13.18 -8.55 -31.03
CA CYS A 20 -12.18 -9.24 -31.86
C CYS A 20 -11.15 -10.02 -31.03
N TRP A 21 -11.25 -9.92 -29.71
CA TRP A 21 -10.60 -10.67 -28.65
C TRP A 21 -11.53 -11.73 -28.06
N SER A 22 -11.36 -12.97 -28.50
CA SER A 22 -11.98 -14.11 -27.80
C SER A 22 -11.54 -14.19 -26.34
N GLU A 23 -12.32 -14.89 -25.52
CA GLU A 23 -11.98 -15.15 -24.12
C GLU A 23 -10.63 -15.88 -24.00
N GLY A 24 -10.40 -16.91 -24.82
CA GLY A 24 -9.13 -17.65 -24.85
C GLY A 24 -7.93 -16.81 -25.30
N ALA A 25 -8.12 -15.92 -26.28
CA ALA A 25 -7.07 -14.98 -26.68
C ALA A 25 -6.76 -13.96 -25.57
N THR A 26 -7.80 -13.47 -24.88
CA THR A 26 -7.64 -12.57 -23.73
C THR A 26 -6.95 -13.28 -22.55
N ALA A 27 -7.31 -14.54 -22.28
CA ALA A 27 -6.65 -15.35 -21.27
C ALA A 27 -5.16 -15.50 -21.58
N THR A 28 -4.83 -15.95 -22.80
CA THR A 28 -3.44 -16.12 -23.28
C THR A 28 -2.65 -14.81 -23.18
N LEU A 29 -3.26 -13.69 -23.56
CA LEU A 29 -2.68 -12.36 -23.44
C LEU A 29 -2.32 -12.03 -21.98
N VAL A 30 -3.24 -12.28 -21.05
CA VAL A 30 -3.02 -12.00 -19.61
C VAL A 30 -1.91 -12.89 -19.05
N GLU A 31 -1.80 -14.16 -19.46
CA GLU A 31 -0.68 -15.03 -19.03
C GLU A 31 0.65 -14.51 -19.59
N ALA A 32 0.76 -14.34 -20.90
CA ALA A 32 2.01 -13.97 -21.57
C ALA A 32 2.51 -12.59 -21.13
N TRP A 33 1.60 -11.61 -20.97
CA TRP A 33 1.93 -10.32 -20.40
C TRP A 33 2.32 -10.43 -18.92
N GLY A 34 1.55 -11.20 -18.13
CA GLY A 34 1.76 -11.37 -16.70
C GLY A 34 3.13 -11.95 -16.36
N ASP A 35 3.57 -12.98 -17.08
CA ASP A 35 4.87 -13.64 -16.87
C ASP A 35 6.04 -12.67 -17.12
N ARG A 36 5.94 -11.84 -18.15
CA ARG A 36 6.95 -10.80 -18.45
C ARG A 36 6.91 -9.67 -17.45
N TYR A 37 5.71 -9.23 -17.11
CA TYR A 37 5.49 -8.18 -16.15
C TYR A 37 6.14 -8.57 -14.81
N ILE A 38 5.96 -9.80 -14.33
CA ILE A 38 6.63 -10.31 -13.13
C ILE A 38 8.15 -10.40 -13.32
N ARG A 39 8.64 -10.97 -14.41
CA ARG A 39 10.09 -11.07 -14.69
C ARG A 39 10.81 -9.73 -14.68
N LEU A 40 10.14 -8.67 -15.13
CA LEU A 40 10.64 -7.29 -15.09
C LEU A 40 10.37 -6.59 -13.74
N ASN A 41 10.13 -7.36 -12.68
CA ASN A 41 9.76 -6.86 -11.36
C ASN A 41 8.60 -5.84 -11.40
N ARG A 42 7.55 -6.17 -12.14
CA ARG A 42 6.36 -5.33 -12.36
C ARG A 42 6.66 -4.00 -13.10
N GLY A 43 7.70 -4.00 -13.94
CA GLY A 43 8.13 -2.89 -14.79
C GLY A 43 7.41 -2.80 -16.15
N ASN A 44 7.78 -1.80 -16.95
CA ASN A 44 7.19 -1.56 -18.28
C ASN A 44 7.82 -2.47 -19.34
N LEU A 45 6.98 -3.13 -20.13
CA LEU A 45 7.40 -3.92 -21.29
C LEU A 45 7.87 -3.01 -22.43
N ARG A 46 8.97 -3.39 -23.09
CA ARG A 46 9.49 -2.75 -24.31
C ARG A 46 8.88 -3.38 -25.56
N GLN A 47 9.15 -2.81 -26.74
CA GLN A 47 8.60 -3.29 -28.01
C GLN A 47 8.87 -4.78 -28.23
N LYS A 48 10.11 -5.25 -28.01
CA LYS A 48 10.46 -6.66 -28.12
C LYS A 48 9.62 -7.55 -27.20
N ASP A 49 9.41 -7.14 -25.95
CA ASP A 49 8.56 -7.87 -25.02
C ASP A 49 7.12 -7.97 -25.52
N TRP A 50 6.59 -6.87 -26.06
CA TRP A 50 5.23 -6.84 -26.61
C TRP A 50 5.09 -7.67 -27.88
N GLN A 51 6.12 -7.72 -28.73
CA GLN A 51 6.15 -8.60 -29.89
C GLN A 51 6.07 -10.07 -29.45
N GLU A 52 6.88 -10.48 -28.48
CA GLU A 52 6.85 -11.85 -27.99
C GLU A 52 5.52 -12.20 -27.27
N VAL A 53 4.83 -11.22 -26.66
CA VAL A 53 3.45 -11.39 -26.16
C VAL A 53 2.48 -11.62 -27.32
N ALA A 54 2.57 -10.81 -28.37
CA ALA A 54 1.71 -10.95 -29.54
C ALA A 54 1.91 -12.31 -30.23
N ASP A 55 3.16 -12.76 -30.34
CA ASP A 55 3.49 -14.07 -30.90
C ASP A 55 2.83 -15.19 -30.08
N ALA A 56 2.93 -15.15 -28.75
CA ALA A 56 2.27 -16.13 -27.88
C ALA A 56 0.74 -16.17 -28.04
N VAL A 57 0.10 -15.00 -28.20
CA VAL A 57 -1.35 -14.90 -28.47
C VAL A 57 -1.69 -15.50 -29.84
N ASN A 58 -0.87 -15.23 -30.85
CA ASN A 58 -1.10 -15.65 -32.22
C ASN A 58 -0.84 -17.14 -32.45
N SER A 59 0.09 -17.78 -31.71
CA SER A 59 0.36 -19.22 -31.80
C SER A 59 -0.84 -20.11 -31.49
N ARG A 60 -1.85 -19.57 -30.77
CA ARG A 60 -3.08 -20.29 -30.42
C ARG A 60 -4.27 -19.96 -31.33
N LEU A 61 -4.08 -19.11 -32.35
CA LEU A 61 -5.13 -18.78 -33.32
C LEU A 61 -5.07 -19.72 -34.52
N ASN A 62 -6.08 -20.59 -34.67
CA ASN A 62 -6.22 -21.52 -35.80
C ASN A 62 -6.57 -20.81 -37.14
N GLY A 63 -5.66 -19.97 -37.65
CA GLY A 63 -5.63 -19.49 -39.05
C GLY A 63 -6.76 -18.55 -39.52
N ALA A 64 -7.95 -18.61 -38.92
CA ALA A 64 -9.16 -17.95 -39.40
C ALA A 64 -9.39 -16.55 -38.80
N LYS A 65 -8.58 -16.11 -37.83
CA LYS A 65 -8.71 -14.80 -37.16
C LYS A 65 -7.51 -13.92 -37.45
N SER A 66 -7.76 -12.62 -37.57
CA SER A 66 -6.70 -11.62 -37.78
C SER A 66 -5.65 -11.70 -36.67
N ARG A 67 -4.38 -11.86 -37.07
CA ARG A 67 -3.22 -11.82 -36.17
C ARG A 67 -3.22 -10.51 -35.39
N LYS A 68 -2.88 -10.59 -34.11
CA LYS A 68 -2.79 -9.43 -33.21
C LYS A 68 -1.39 -8.84 -33.27
N THR A 69 -1.31 -7.52 -33.28
CA THR A 69 -0.03 -6.80 -33.17
C THR A 69 0.35 -6.56 -31.70
N ASP A 70 1.61 -6.25 -31.48
CA ASP A 70 2.17 -5.80 -30.20
C ASP A 70 1.38 -4.62 -29.60
N VAL A 71 1.04 -3.62 -30.43
CA VAL A 71 0.25 -2.45 -30.06
C VAL A 71 -1.19 -2.85 -29.66
N GLN A 72 -1.82 -3.78 -30.39
CA GLN A 72 -3.15 -4.26 -30.05
C GLN A 72 -3.16 -5.01 -28.71
N CYS A 73 -2.13 -5.82 -28.44
CA CYS A 73 -1.95 -6.51 -27.17
C CYS A 73 -1.81 -5.51 -26.02
N LYS A 74 -0.97 -4.47 -26.19
CA LYS A 74 -0.80 -3.39 -25.21
C LYS A 74 -2.11 -2.67 -24.90
N ASN A 75 -2.83 -2.23 -25.94
CA ASN A 75 -4.11 -1.51 -25.78
C ASN A 75 -5.15 -2.38 -25.07
N ARG A 76 -5.16 -3.69 -25.34
CA ARG A 76 -6.05 -4.63 -24.66
C ARG A 76 -5.68 -4.77 -23.18
N ILE A 77 -4.40 -4.93 -22.83
CA ILE A 77 -3.94 -4.94 -21.44
C ILE A 77 -4.33 -3.64 -20.71
N ASP A 78 -4.15 -2.48 -21.34
CA ASP A 78 -4.52 -1.19 -20.74
C ASP A 78 -6.03 -1.11 -20.45
N THR A 79 -6.85 -1.64 -21.36
CA THR A 79 -8.30 -1.75 -21.18
C THR A 79 -8.66 -2.68 -20.02
N LEU A 80 -8.01 -3.84 -19.93
CA LEU A 80 -8.21 -4.79 -18.83
C LEU A 80 -7.79 -4.20 -17.48
N LYS A 81 -6.67 -3.47 -17.42
CA LYS A 81 -6.21 -2.78 -16.20
C LYS A 81 -7.20 -1.69 -15.76
N LYS A 82 -7.77 -0.93 -16.69
CA LYS A 82 -8.84 0.05 -16.39
C LYS A 82 -10.08 -0.66 -15.83
N LYS A 83 -10.53 -1.73 -16.47
CA LYS A 83 -11.68 -2.53 -16.01
C LYS A 83 -11.42 -3.11 -14.62
N TYR A 84 -10.23 -3.63 -14.33
CA TYR A 84 -9.85 -4.12 -13.01
C TYR A 84 -9.97 -3.04 -11.92
N LYS A 85 -9.53 -1.81 -12.18
CA LYS A 85 -9.67 -0.71 -11.20
C LYS A 85 -11.14 -0.46 -10.81
N LEU A 86 -12.04 -0.48 -11.80
CA LEU A 86 -13.48 -0.32 -11.59
C LEU A 86 -14.11 -1.54 -10.90
N GLU A 87 -13.64 -2.73 -11.23
CA GLU A 87 -14.15 -3.97 -10.65
C GLU A 87 -13.73 -4.13 -9.18
N ARG A 88 -12.53 -3.65 -8.83
CA ARG A 88 -11.97 -3.72 -7.47
C ARG A 88 -12.70 -2.84 -6.46
N SER A 89 -13.40 -1.80 -6.89
CA SER A 89 -14.21 -0.96 -6.00
C SER A 89 -15.59 -1.55 -5.70
N LYS A 90 -15.93 -2.71 -6.27
CA LYS A 90 -17.21 -3.38 -6.05
C LYS A 90 -17.10 -4.39 -4.90
N PRO A 91 -18.21 -4.69 -4.21
CA PRO A 91 -18.23 -5.75 -3.20
C PRO A 91 -17.83 -7.11 -3.80
N PRO A 92 -17.07 -7.95 -3.07
CA PRO A 92 -16.77 -9.31 -3.49
C PRO A 92 -18.02 -10.22 -3.43
N PRO A 93 -18.07 -11.30 -4.23
CA PRO A 93 -17.10 -11.70 -5.24
C PRO A 93 -17.34 -11.02 -6.61
N SER A 94 -16.26 -10.71 -7.34
CA SER A 94 -16.39 -10.24 -8.73
C SER A 94 -16.87 -11.37 -9.64
N LYS A 95 -17.82 -11.06 -10.54
CA LYS A 95 -18.31 -11.95 -11.60
C LYS A 95 -17.44 -11.92 -12.86
N TRP A 96 -16.39 -11.10 -12.90
CA TRP A 96 -15.55 -10.95 -14.08
C TRP A 96 -14.46 -12.03 -14.13
N PRO A 97 -14.41 -12.88 -15.19
CA PRO A 97 -13.51 -14.06 -15.21
C PRO A 97 -12.02 -13.75 -15.03
N PHE A 98 -11.57 -12.58 -15.50
CA PHE A 98 -10.17 -12.18 -15.42
C PHE A 98 -9.80 -11.45 -14.11
N PHE A 99 -10.76 -11.18 -13.23
CA PHE A 99 -10.53 -10.38 -12.02
C PHE A 99 -9.43 -10.97 -11.15
N LYS A 100 -9.59 -12.23 -10.70
CA LYS A 100 -8.64 -12.90 -9.80
C LYS A 100 -7.23 -12.94 -10.39
N ARG A 101 -7.13 -13.18 -11.69
CA ARG A 101 -5.84 -13.29 -12.39
C ARG A 101 -5.12 -11.96 -12.54
N ILE A 102 -5.85 -10.88 -12.81
CA ILE A 102 -5.26 -9.55 -12.86
C ILE A 102 -4.95 -9.06 -11.45
N ASP A 103 -5.79 -9.37 -10.47
CA ASP A 103 -5.59 -9.01 -9.07
C ASP A 103 -4.31 -9.62 -8.49
N SER A 104 -4.01 -10.89 -8.79
CA SER A 104 -2.74 -11.49 -8.35
C SER A 104 -1.51 -10.81 -8.97
N LEU A 105 -1.62 -10.30 -10.21
CA LEU A 105 -0.53 -9.62 -10.92
C LEU A 105 -0.27 -8.20 -10.39
N ILE A 106 -1.32 -7.40 -10.20
CA ILE A 106 -1.19 -5.95 -9.90
C ILE A 106 -1.82 -5.50 -8.57
N GLY A 107 -2.63 -6.32 -7.93
CA GLY A 107 -3.27 -6.05 -6.63
C GLY A 107 -2.31 -6.17 -5.44
N ALA A 108 -1.39 -7.13 -5.48
CA ALA A 108 -0.41 -7.38 -4.41
C ALA A 108 0.47 -6.15 -4.08
N ARG A 109 0.68 -5.23 -5.02
CA ARG A 109 1.45 -4.00 -4.76
C ARG A 109 0.73 -3.04 -3.81
N ALA A 110 -0.60 -3.06 -3.76
CA ALA A 110 -1.36 -2.25 -2.82
C ALA A 110 -1.18 -2.76 -1.39
N ILE A 111 -1.15 -4.08 -1.20
CA ILE A 111 -0.91 -4.72 0.11
C ILE A 111 0.49 -4.41 0.61
N LEU A 112 1.52 -4.55 -0.24
CA LEU A 112 2.91 -4.23 0.13
C LEU A 112 3.07 -2.77 0.55
N LYS A 113 2.52 -1.82 -0.21
CA LYS A 113 2.54 -0.40 0.15
C LYS A 113 1.82 -0.10 1.45
N PHE A 114 0.72 -0.81 1.72
CA PHE A 114 0.01 -0.66 2.98
C PHE A 114 0.87 -1.13 4.16
N GLY A 115 1.59 -2.25 4.01
CA GLY A 115 2.55 -2.73 5.00
C GLY A 115 3.66 -1.70 5.29
N GLU A 116 4.28 -1.14 4.25
CA GLU A 116 5.32 -0.10 4.39
C GLU A 116 4.81 1.14 5.14
N ILE A 117 3.58 1.59 4.84
CA ILE A 117 2.97 2.74 5.50
C ILE A 117 2.67 2.42 6.97
N TYR A 118 2.09 1.26 7.25
CA TYR A 118 1.76 0.83 8.61
C TYR A 118 3.01 0.73 9.48
N GLU A 119 4.07 0.10 8.99
CA GLU A 119 5.35 -0.03 9.69
C GLU A 119 5.95 1.35 10.04
N ARG A 120 5.87 2.32 9.11
CA ARG A 120 6.30 3.69 9.37
C ARG A 120 5.48 4.37 10.47
N ILE A 121 4.15 4.21 10.45
CA ILE A 121 3.26 4.77 11.48
C ILE A 121 3.61 4.18 12.85
N GLU A 122 3.73 2.86 12.93
CA GLU A 122 4.03 2.18 14.19
C GLU A 122 5.41 2.57 14.73
N SER A 123 6.42 2.66 13.85
CA SER A 123 7.76 3.14 14.21
C SER A 123 7.73 4.57 14.76
N SER A 124 6.97 5.46 14.13
CA SER A 124 6.82 6.85 14.58
C SER A 124 6.14 6.93 15.95
N LYS A 125 5.12 6.09 16.20
CA LYS A 125 4.42 6.02 17.49
C LYS A 125 5.35 5.52 18.60
N GLN A 126 6.14 4.49 18.33
CA GLN A 126 7.15 3.98 19.26
C GLN A 126 8.20 5.03 19.60
N GLN A 127 8.68 5.79 18.62
CA GLN A 127 9.62 6.90 18.84
C GLN A 127 9.03 7.97 19.77
N GLN A 128 7.78 8.38 19.53
CA GLN A 128 7.11 9.35 20.41
C GLN A 128 6.94 8.83 21.83
N MET A 129 6.60 7.54 22.00
CA MET A 129 6.49 6.93 23.33
C MET A 129 7.82 6.92 24.07
N MET A 130 8.93 6.59 23.39
CA MET A 130 10.27 6.63 23.96
C MET A 130 10.69 8.05 24.37
N GLU A 131 10.38 9.06 23.54
CA GLU A 131 10.71 10.46 23.86
C GLU A 131 9.93 10.97 25.08
N LEU A 132 8.63 10.63 25.19
CA LEU A 132 7.82 10.97 26.36
C LEU A 132 8.34 10.27 27.63
N GLU A 133 8.73 9.00 27.53
CA GLU A 133 9.32 8.28 28.66
C GLU A 133 10.69 8.86 29.07
N LYS A 134 11.50 9.29 28.10
CA LYS A 134 12.76 10.00 28.36
C LYS A 134 12.51 11.28 29.14
N GLN A 135 11.59 12.12 28.69
CA GLN A 135 11.21 13.36 29.39
C GLN A 135 10.67 13.07 30.80
N ARG A 136 9.85 12.02 30.96
CA ARG A 136 9.36 11.57 32.29
C ARG A 136 10.52 11.22 33.21
N MET A 137 11.50 10.46 32.72
CA MET A 137 12.67 10.08 33.49
C MET A 137 13.55 11.27 33.86
N GLU A 138 13.76 12.20 32.93
CA GLU A 138 14.60 13.39 33.14
C GLU A 138 14.01 14.29 34.23
N PHE A 139 12.71 14.60 34.16
CA PHE A 139 12.01 15.34 35.21
C PHE A 139 12.08 14.65 36.57
N THR A 140 11.93 13.32 36.59
CA THR A 140 12.03 12.54 37.83
C THR A 140 13.44 12.65 38.43
N LYS A 141 14.48 12.52 37.60
CA LYS A 141 15.88 12.66 38.04
C LYS A 141 16.18 14.06 38.57
N ASP A 142 15.68 15.10 37.91
CA ASP A 142 15.87 16.49 38.35
C ASP A 142 15.22 16.73 39.72
N LEU A 143 14.01 16.21 39.93
CA LEU A 143 13.36 16.27 41.24
C LEU A 143 14.13 15.52 42.32
N GLU A 144 14.67 14.34 42.01
CA GLU A 144 15.48 13.58 42.97
C GLU A 144 16.80 14.27 43.29
N PHE A 145 17.42 14.90 42.29
CA PHE A 145 18.63 15.70 42.47
C PHE A 145 18.36 16.90 43.37
N GLN A 146 17.27 17.64 43.13
CA GLN A 146 16.84 18.75 43.97
C GLN A 146 16.52 18.30 45.41
N ARG A 147 15.81 17.18 45.58
CA ARG A 147 15.52 16.59 46.88
C ARG A 147 16.80 16.25 47.65
N MET A 148 17.78 15.66 46.96
CA MET A 148 19.06 15.31 47.57
C MET A 148 19.87 16.54 47.95
N ASN A 149 19.90 17.56 47.09
CA ASN A 149 20.60 18.82 47.37
C ASN A 149 20.04 19.50 48.64
N MET A 150 18.71 19.64 48.74
CA MET A 150 18.07 20.22 49.94
C MET A 150 18.42 19.44 51.21
N PHE A 151 18.49 18.12 51.15
CA PHE A 151 18.84 17.30 52.31
C PHE A 151 20.29 17.52 52.75
N VAL A 152 21.23 17.58 51.80
CA VAL A 152 22.64 17.84 52.08
C VAL A 152 22.82 19.23 52.68
N ASP A 153 22.16 20.24 52.12
CA ASP A 153 22.22 21.62 52.61
C ASP A 153 21.69 21.72 54.05
N ALA A 154 20.55 21.10 54.34
CA ALA A 154 19.99 21.04 55.70
C ALA A 154 20.94 20.35 56.70
N GLN A 155 21.62 19.27 56.29
CA GLN A 155 22.63 18.60 57.13
C GLN A 155 23.84 19.51 57.42
N LEU A 156 24.33 20.23 56.42
CA LEU A 156 25.46 21.16 56.56
C LEU A 156 25.11 22.31 57.52
N GLU A 157 23.91 22.88 57.42
CA GLU A 157 23.45 23.93 58.34
C GLU A 157 23.34 23.42 59.78
N MET A 158 22.77 22.23 59.99
CA MET A 158 22.70 21.63 61.33
C MET A 158 24.09 21.42 61.94
N GLN A 159 25.07 20.99 61.14
CA GLN A 159 26.46 20.81 61.59
C GLN A 159 27.11 22.15 61.96
N LYS A 160 26.90 23.21 61.15
CA LYS A 160 27.36 24.57 61.45
C LYS A 160 26.76 25.07 62.78
N SER A 161 25.46 24.91 62.96
CA SER A 161 24.74 25.35 64.17
C SER A 161 25.15 24.55 65.43
N LYS A 162 25.44 23.24 65.31
CA LYS A 162 26.03 22.44 66.40
C LYS A 162 27.44 22.92 66.77
N ARG A 163 28.30 23.22 65.79
CA ARG A 163 29.65 23.77 66.03
C ARG A 163 29.61 25.13 66.72
N GLN A 164 28.76 26.04 66.26
CA GLN A 164 28.57 27.36 66.89
C GLN A 164 28.06 27.26 68.32
N ARG A 165 27.09 26.38 68.60
CA ARG A 165 26.63 26.13 69.98
C ARG A 165 27.72 25.53 70.88
N ASN A 166 28.59 24.67 70.35
CA ASN A 166 29.72 24.15 71.12
C ASN A 166 30.77 25.22 71.42
N LEU A 167 31.03 26.12 70.47
CA LEU A 167 31.93 27.28 70.66
C LEU A 167 31.39 28.25 71.72
N THR A 168 30.11 28.59 71.68
CA THR A 168 29.49 29.49 72.69
C THR A 168 29.36 28.84 74.07
N ARG A 169 29.20 27.51 74.14
CA ARG A 169 29.18 26.76 75.40
C ARG A 169 30.56 26.62 76.05
N SER A 170 31.64 26.67 75.26
CA SER A 170 33.02 26.61 75.77
C SER A 170 33.54 27.94 76.31
N GLY A 171 33.01 29.08 75.84
CA GLY A 171 33.41 30.43 76.29
C GLY A 171 32.73 30.93 77.57
N LYS A 172 31.82 30.14 78.16
CA LYS A 172 31.03 30.53 79.35
C LYS A 172 31.44 29.83 80.65
N LYS A 173 32.58 29.11 80.62
CA LYS A 173 33.29 28.67 81.82
C LYS A 173 34.52 29.57 81.94
N HIS A 174 34.49 30.57 82.82
CA HIS A 174 35.59 31.17 83.58
C HIS A 174 34.96 32.23 84.49
#